data_AF-T5A9X5-F1
#
_entry.id   AF-T5A9X5-F1
#
_cell.length_a   1.000
_cell.length_b   1.000
_cell.length_c   1.000
_cell.angle_alpha   90.00
_cell.angle_beta   90.00
_cell.angle_gamma   90.00
#
_symmetry.space_group_name_H-M   'P 1'
#
loop_
_entity.id
_entity.type
_entity.pdbx_description
1 polymer ?
#
loop_
_entity_poly.entity_id
_entity_poly.type
_entity_poly.pdbx_seq_one_letter_code
_entity_poly.pdbx_strand_id
1 'polypeptide(L)'
;MVSARGLVILPSTIYTALLSRPSTPDPKCAPGGNFDLSHWSLQLPTGSAKGINVIPSKDLQGCHGYSGPHFHTHRSSGLMVLEAPGNPDVTGCVTTQGSRHCRSELRETNPDGRNAAWSSSGTNVLEVTMAVTEADDGTFGTAIGQVFARSKPLAAIYYSQKGNMTVDVKPGPLGHDHIRGFPVAQVPLGQRFTFRLSFSDSILNVAVDGKEAPLNLPRWPADECSFKLGNYNQGRSGDQSVVQVAEFTLKHASAASGRGRDSLLGMLGGPLAVFSFSLASYM
;
A
#
# COMPACT_ATOMS: atom_id res chain seq x y z
N MET A 1 44.29 45.69 -7.41
CA MET A 1 42.92 45.51 -7.94
C MET A 1 42.32 44.28 -7.26
N VAL A 2 41.36 44.47 -6.37
CA VAL A 2 40.68 43.38 -5.65
C VAL A 2 39.33 43.14 -6.33
N SER A 3 39.10 41.92 -6.79
CA SER A 3 37.87 41.50 -7.48
C SER A 3 36.79 41.14 -6.45
N ALA A 4 35.70 41.90 -6.43
CA ALA A 4 34.54 41.64 -5.60
C ALA A 4 33.66 40.55 -6.25
N ARG A 5 33.46 39.43 -5.54
CA ARG A 5 32.46 38.41 -5.91
C ARG A 5 31.10 38.80 -5.36
N GLY A 6 30.14 39.03 -6.24
CA GLY A 6 28.74 39.26 -5.88
C GLY A 6 28.06 37.98 -5.40
N LEU A 7 27.42 38.05 -4.23
CA LEU A 7 26.55 37.02 -3.67
C LEU A 7 25.16 37.16 -4.29
N VAL A 8 24.72 36.14 -5.04
CA VAL A 8 23.34 36.06 -5.54
C VAL A 8 22.49 35.39 -4.47
N ILE A 9 21.58 36.15 -3.86
CA ILE A 9 20.55 35.64 -2.94
C ILE A 9 19.34 35.28 -3.79
N LEU A 10 19.02 33.98 -3.88
CA LEU A 10 17.79 33.51 -4.52
C LEU A 10 16.62 33.64 -3.53
N PRO A 11 15.43 34.10 -3.97
CA PRO A 11 14.28 34.25 -3.09
C PRO A 11 13.75 32.88 -2.66
N SER A 12 13.66 32.67 -1.34
CA SER A 12 12.98 31.51 -0.76
C SER A 12 11.47 31.66 -0.96
N THR A 13 10.91 30.91 -1.91
CA THR A 13 9.46 30.76 -2.05
C THR A 13 8.95 29.96 -0.85
N ILE A 14 8.29 30.64 0.08
CA ILE A 14 7.60 29.99 1.20
C ILE A 14 6.38 29.26 0.62
N TYR A 15 6.48 27.94 0.49
CA TYR A 15 5.32 27.08 0.27
C TYR A 15 4.51 27.06 1.57
N THR A 16 3.41 27.79 1.62
CA THR A 16 2.41 27.61 2.66
C THR A 16 1.71 26.28 2.40
N ALA A 17 2.17 25.21 3.05
CA ALA A 17 1.41 23.97 3.11
C ALA A 17 0.09 24.28 3.83
N LEU A 18 -1.02 24.25 3.09
CA LEU A 18 -2.35 24.21 3.68
C LEU A 18 -2.44 22.89 4.46
N LEU A 19 -2.26 22.96 5.77
CA LEU A 19 -2.53 21.85 6.67
C LEU A 19 -4.04 21.58 6.60
N SER A 20 -4.45 20.63 5.76
CA SER A 20 -5.78 20.05 5.85
C SER A 20 -5.90 19.44 7.24
N ARG A 21 -6.73 20.02 8.11
CA ARG A 21 -7.10 19.36 9.36
C ARG A 21 -7.63 17.97 9.00
N PRO A 22 -7.19 16.89 9.66
CA PRO A 22 -7.84 15.60 9.48
C PRO A 22 -9.31 15.79 9.82
N SER A 23 -10.17 15.64 8.82
CA SER A 23 -11.61 15.63 9.04
C SER A 23 -11.90 14.48 9.97
N THR A 24 -12.41 14.76 11.17
CA THR A 24 -12.87 13.71 12.08
C THR A 24 -13.91 12.87 11.32
N PRO A 25 -13.73 11.54 11.21
CA PRO A 25 -14.68 10.69 10.50
C PRO A 25 -16.11 10.86 11.04
N ASP A 26 -17.11 10.93 10.16
CA ASP A 26 -18.52 11.06 10.55
C ASP A 26 -19.08 9.69 10.97
N PRO A 27 -19.43 9.49 12.25
CA PRO A 27 -19.95 8.21 12.73
C PRO A 27 -21.33 7.84 12.15
N LYS A 28 -22.02 8.77 11.48
CA LYS A 28 -23.32 8.53 10.83
C LYS A 28 -23.18 8.04 9.39
N CYS A 29 -22.02 8.19 8.77
CA CYS A 29 -21.77 7.71 7.43
C CYS A 29 -21.27 6.27 7.44
N ALA A 30 -21.60 5.50 6.40
CA ALA A 30 -20.90 4.25 6.09
C ALA A 30 -19.39 4.51 5.84
N PRO A 31 -18.53 3.49 5.92
CA PRO A 31 -17.08 3.70 5.79
C PRO A 31 -16.67 4.46 4.54
N GLY A 32 -17.30 4.24 3.37
CA GLY A 32 -16.95 4.98 2.15
C GLY A 32 -17.35 6.45 2.11
N GLY A 33 -18.07 6.95 3.12
CA GLY A 33 -18.27 8.39 3.33
C GLY A 33 -17.11 9.05 4.09
N ASN A 34 -16.32 8.26 4.82
CA ASN A 34 -15.21 8.71 5.65
C ASN A 34 -13.83 8.39 5.02
N PHE A 35 -13.78 7.35 4.19
CA PHE A 35 -12.56 6.83 3.58
C PHE A 35 -12.72 6.76 2.05
N ASP A 36 -11.64 7.04 1.31
CA ASP A 36 -11.64 6.84 -0.14
C ASP A 36 -11.56 5.34 -0.46
N LEU A 37 -12.72 4.75 -0.74
CA LEU A 37 -12.86 3.34 -1.12
C LEU A 37 -12.95 3.14 -2.64
N SER A 38 -12.65 4.16 -3.45
CA SER A 38 -12.76 4.08 -4.92
C SER A 38 -11.79 3.07 -5.55
N HIS A 39 -10.70 2.74 -4.84
CA HIS A 39 -9.67 1.79 -5.25
C HIS A 39 -9.72 0.45 -4.52
N TRP A 40 -10.88 0.08 -3.96
CA TRP A 40 -10.99 -1.11 -3.14
C TRP A 40 -12.24 -1.92 -3.45
N SER A 41 -12.12 -3.24 -3.39
CA SER A 41 -13.26 -4.15 -3.19
C SER A 41 -13.15 -4.75 -1.79
N LEU A 42 -14.27 -5.12 -1.18
CA LEU A 42 -14.30 -5.72 0.15
C LEU A 42 -14.59 -7.22 0.05
N GLN A 43 -13.71 -8.03 0.61
CA GLN A 43 -13.89 -9.46 0.78
C GLN A 43 -14.49 -9.75 2.15
N LEU A 44 -15.67 -10.37 2.20
CA LEU A 44 -16.38 -10.67 3.44
C LEU A 44 -16.20 -12.13 3.87
N PRO A 45 -16.42 -12.46 5.16
CA PRO A 45 -16.33 -13.84 5.67
C PRO A 45 -17.62 -14.64 5.42
N THR A 46 -18.60 -14.03 4.75
CA THR A 46 -19.86 -14.64 4.33
C THR A 46 -19.79 -15.00 2.86
N GLY A 47 -20.61 -15.95 2.40
CA GLY A 47 -20.69 -16.28 0.99
C GLY A 47 -21.55 -17.50 0.74
N SER A 48 -21.24 -18.21 -0.35
CA SER A 48 -21.86 -19.48 -0.69
C SER A 48 -20.80 -20.52 -1.04
N ALA A 49 -21.22 -21.73 -1.43
CA ALA A 49 -20.32 -22.74 -1.98
C ALA A 49 -19.51 -22.26 -3.20
N LYS A 50 -19.94 -21.18 -3.87
CA LYS A 50 -19.25 -20.57 -5.02
C LYS A 50 -18.16 -19.57 -4.63
N GLY A 51 -17.97 -19.31 -3.34
CA GLY A 51 -16.97 -18.40 -2.80
C GLY A 51 -17.57 -17.31 -1.90
N ILE A 52 -16.67 -16.47 -1.39
CA ILE A 52 -17.02 -15.34 -0.53
C ILE A 52 -17.83 -14.27 -1.27
N ASN A 53 -18.62 -13.52 -0.51
CA ASN A 53 -19.22 -12.28 -0.97
C ASN A 53 -18.13 -11.23 -1.16
N VAL A 54 -18.16 -10.56 -2.31
CA VAL A 54 -17.28 -9.44 -2.62
C VAL A 54 -18.15 -8.21 -2.91
N ILE A 55 -17.95 -7.15 -2.14
CA ILE A 55 -18.60 -5.86 -2.39
C ILE A 55 -17.69 -5.05 -3.32
N PRO A 56 -18.15 -4.67 -4.52
CA PRO A 56 -17.33 -3.91 -5.46
C PRO A 56 -17.17 -2.45 -5.01
N SER A 57 -16.10 -1.79 -5.48
CA SER A 57 -15.77 -0.39 -5.16
C SER A 57 -16.96 0.56 -5.23
N LYS A 58 -17.74 0.50 -6.33
CA LYS A 58 -18.92 1.36 -6.53
C LYS A 58 -19.97 1.25 -5.42
N ASP A 59 -20.08 0.10 -4.76
CA ASP A 59 -21.08 -0.16 -3.72
C ASP A 59 -20.50 0.17 -2.32
N LEU A 60 -19.19 0.40 -2.21
CA LEU A 60 -18.53 0.83 -0.97
C LEU A 60 -18.57 2.35 -0.78
N GLN A 61 -18.61 3.11 -1.86
CA GLN A 61 -18.38 4.56 -1.85
C GLN A 61 -19.54 5.39 -1.26
N GLY A 62 -19.19 6.52 -0.65
CA GLY A 62 -20.12 7.51 -0.14
C GLY A 62 -20.75 7.17 1.22
N CYS A 63 -21.45 8.15 1.80
CA CYS A 63 -22.06 8.04 3.13
C CYS A 63 -23.14 6.93 3.21
N HIS A 64 -23.71 6.54 2.06
CA HIS A 64 -24.69 5.46 1.91
C HIS A 64 -24.10 4.19 1.28
N GLY A 65 -22.78 4.09 1.18
CA GLY A 65 -22.11 2.87 0.75
C GLY A 65 -22.36 1.70 1.70
N TYR A 66 -21.86 0.53 1.32
CA TYR A 66 -22.06 -0.70 2.07
C TYR A 66 -21.54 -0.58 3.51
N SER A 67 -22.38 -1.01 4.45
CA SER A 67 -22.07 -1.20 5.86
C SER A 67 -22.84 -2.43 6.33
N GLY A 68 -22.19 -3.29 7.11
CA GLY A 68 -22.74 -4.55 7.60
C GLY A 68 -21.99 -5.08 8.83
N PRO A 69 -22.34 -6.28 9.31
CA PRO A 69 -21.78 -6.81 10.56
C PRO A 69 -20.25 -6.83 10.59
N HIS A 70 -19.63 -7.28 9.50
CA HIS A 70 -18.18 -7.45 9.41
C HIS A 70 -17.42 -6.23 8.88
N PHE A 71 -18.13 -5.16 8.51
CA PHE A 71 -17.54 -3.95 7.93
C PHE A 71 -18.45 -2.76 8.14
N HIS A 72 -18.12 -1.86 9.06
CA HIS A 72 -19.00 -0.75 9.42
C HIS A 72 -18.22 0.41 10.02
N THR A 73 -18.91 1.52 10.22
CA THR A 73 -18.37 2.70 10.91
C THR A 73 -18.59 2.58 12.41
N HIS A 74 -17.54 2.76 13.21
CA HIS A 74 -17.65 2.80 14.66
C HIS A 74 -18.55 3.98 15.10
N ARG A 75 -19.60 3.68 15.87
CA ARG A 75 -20.72 4.61 16.14
C ARG A 75 -20.37 5.90 16.88
N SER A 76 -19.22 5.95 17.56
CA SER A 76 -18.79 7.16 18.29
C SER A 76 -17.60 7.87 17.66
N SER A 77 -16.69 7.14 17.02
CA SER A 77 -15.40 7.66 16.57
C SER A 77 -15.31 7.79 15.04
N GLY A 78 -16.25 7.20 14.31
CA GLY A 78 -16.29 7.20 12.85
C GLY A 78 -15.22 6.33 12.17
N LEU A 79 -14.43 5.57 12.95
CA LEU A 79 -13.39 4.68 12.43
C LEU A 79 -13.99 3.53 11.61
N MET A 80 -13.29 3.07 10.59
CA MET A 80 -13.71 1.91 9.81
C MET A 80 -13.34 0.63 10.58
N VAL A 81 -14.35 -0.16 10.93
CA VAL A 81 -14.22 -1.42 11.68
C VAL A 81 -14.29 -2.59 10.71
N LEU A 82 -13.33 -3.51 10.81
CA LEU A 82 -13.34 -4.79 10.08
C LEU A 82 -13.26 -5.95 11.06
N GLU A 83 -14.26 -6.82 11.03
CA GLU A 83 -14.39 -7.97 11.94
C GLU A 83 -14.34 -9.27 11.15
N ALA A 84 -13.48 -10.19 11.57
CA ALA A 84 -13.35 -11.49 10.93
C ALA A 84 -13.55 -12.61 11.97
N PRO A 85 -14.49 -13.55 11.73
CA PRO A 85 -14.63 -14.76 12.55
C PRO A 85 -13.32 -15.55 12.61
N GLY A 86 -13.15 -16.35 13.66
CA GLY A 86 -12.08 -17.32 13.77
C GLY A 86 -12.26 -18.52 12.84
N ASN A 87 -11.51 -19.58 13.07
CA ASN A 87 -11.41 -20.79 12.24
C ASN A 87 -12.72 -21.18 11.51
N PRO A 88 -12.69 -21.28 10.15
CA PRO A 88 -13.86 -21.64 9.35
C PRO A 88 -14.55 -22.95 9.77
N ASP A 89 -13.80 -23.94 10.24
CA ASP A 89 -14.35 -25.24 10.66
C ASP A 89 -15.20 -25.13 11.94
N VAL A 90 -14.98 -24.08 12.73
CA VAL A 90 -15.71 -23.79 13.97
C VAL A 90 -16.83 -22.79 13.74
N THR A 91 -16.55 -21.73 12.97
CA THR A 91 -17.47 -20.60 12.80
C THR A 91 -18.38 -20.72 11.58
N GLY A 92 -18.05 -21.62 10.64
CA GLY A 92 -18.77 -21.77 9.38
C GLY A 92 -18.55 -20.62 8.40
N CYS A 93 -17.54 -19.76 8.61
CA CYS A 93 -17.23 -18.69 7.66
C CYS A 93 -16.84 -19.27 6.29
N VAL A 94 -17.05 -18.48 5.23
CA VAL A 94 -16.68 -18.86 3.87
C VAL A 94 -15.28 -18.33 3.54
N THR A 95 -14.47 -19.15 2.88
CA THR A 95 -13.12 -18.79 2.42
C THR A 95 -13.02 -18.81 0.90
N THR A 96 -11.97 -18.18 0.35
CA THR A 96 -11.64 -18.29 -1.08
C THR A 96 -10.82 -19.53 -1.36
N GLN A 97 -10.90 -20.07 -2.57
CA GLN A 97 -9.96 -21.09 -3.04
C GLN A 97 -8.50 -20.64 -2.79
N GLY A 98 -7.72 -21.49 -2.12
CA GLY A 98 -6.33 -21.19 -1.73
C GLY A 98 -6.16 -20.39 -0.42
N SER A 99 -7.25 -19.96 0.22
CA SER A 99 -7.25 -19.45 1.59
C SER A 99 -7.75 -20.51 2.56
N ARG A 100 -7.21 -20.50 3.78
CA ARG A 100 -7.67 -21.37 4.86
C ARG A 100 -8.38 -20.64 5.99
N HIS A 101 -8.43 -19.31 5.93
CA HIS A 101 -8.97 -18.52 7.02
C HIS A 101 -9.98 -17.45 6.56
N CYS A 102 -10.79 -17.00 7.51
CA CYS A 102 -11.82 -15.98 7.34
C CYS A 102 -11.21 -14.59 7.21
N ARG A 103 -11.93 -13.68 6.55
CA ARG A 103 -11.50 -12.29 6.42
C ARG A 103 -12.66 -11.31 6.31
N SER A 104 -12.43 -10.11 6.79
CA SER A 104 -13.06 -8.89 6.31
C SER A 104 -11.93 -7.98 5.84
N GLU A 105 -11.67 -7.97 4.54
CA GLU A 105 -10.41 -7.43 4.03
C GLU A 105 -10.60 -6.74 2.67
N LEU A 106 -10.11 -5.51 2.58
CA LEU A 106 -10.07 -4.74 1.36
C LEU A 106 -8.99 -5.31 0.43
N ARG A 107 -9.33 -5.46 -0.85
CA ARG A 107 -8.44 -5.84 -1.93
C ARG A 107 -8.37 -4.69 -2.92
N GLU A 108 -7.16 -4.24 -3.24
CA GLU A 108 -6.95 -3.12 -4.15
C GLU A 108 -7.50 -3.43 -5.56
N THR A 109 -8.18 -2.44 -6.12
CA THR A 109 -8.77 -2.43 -7.46
C THR A 109 -8.44 -1.13 -8.18
N ASN A 110 -8.50 -1.17 -9.51
CA ASN A 110 -8.60 0.03 -10.32
C ASN A 110 -10.00 0.66 -10.12
N PRO A 111 -10.19 1.96 -10.45
CA PRO A 111 -11.50 2.61 -10.37
C PRO A 111 -12.60 1.93 -11.20
N ASP A 112 -12.22 1.19 -12.24
CA ASP A 112 -13.15 0.39 -13.05
C ASP A 112 -13.59 -0.94 -12.39
N GLY A 113 -13.13 -1.20 -11.16
CA GLY A 113 -13.46 -2.38 -10.36
C GLY A 113 -12.64 -3.63 -10.68
N ARG A 114 -11.76 -3.60 -11.69
CA ARG A 114 -10.83 -4.71 -11.94
C ARG A 114 -9.75 -4.74 -10.86
N ASN A 115 -9.24 -5.94 -10.59
CA ASN A 115 -8.11 -6.13 -9.69
C ASN A 115 -6.93 -5.23 -10.10
N ALA A 116 -6.33 -4.54 -9.12
CA ALA A 116 -5.10 -3.80 -9.36
C ALA A 116 -3.98 -4.75 -9.81
N ALA A 117 -3.14 -4.26 -10.71
CA ALA A 117 -1.99 -4.97 -11.28
C ALA A 117 -0.92 -3.95 -11.65
N TRP A 118 -0.34 -3.29 -10.64
CA TRP A 118 0.70 -2.28 -10.83
C TRP A 118 2.10 -2.91 -10.86
N SER A 119 3.06 -2.20 -11.47
CA SER A 119 4.46 -2.60 -11.51
C SER A 119 5.21 -2.11 -10.27
N SER A 120 6.03 -2.98 -9.68
CA SER A 120 6.89 -2.66 -8.55
C SER A 120 7.97 -1.64 -8.89
N SER A 121 8.24 -1.41 -10.18
CA SER A 121 9.24 -0.44 -10.65
C SER A 121 8.89 1.02 -10.39
N GLY A 122 7.61 1.33 -10.16
CA GLY A 122 7.15 2.68 -9.81
C GLY A 122 7.26 3.00 -8.32
N THR A 123 6.52 4.01 -7.87
CA THR A 123 6.22 4.25 -6.45
C THR A 123 4.88 3.61 -6.12
N ASN A 124 4.85 2.69 -5.17
CA ASN A 124 3.63 2.03 -4.68
C ASN A 124 3.70 1.95 -3.15
N VAL A 125 2.86 2.72 -2.47
CA VAL A 125 2.88 2.85 -1.01
C VAL A 125 1.46 2.79 -0.46
N LEU A 126 1.26 1.91 0.52
CA LEU A 126 0.10 1.90 1.40
C LEU A 126 0.59 2.26 2.81
N GLU A 127 0.05 3.33 3.39
CA GLU A 127 0.30 3.74 4.76
C GLU A 127 -1.03 3.79 5.52
N VAL A 128 -1.08 3.21 6.71
CA VAL A 128 -2.33 2.96 7.45
C VAL A 128 -2.11 3.23 8.92
N THR A 129 -2.95 4.08 9.51
CA THR A 129 -3.05 4.21 10.96
C THR A 129 -4.27 3.46 11.45
N MET A 130 -4.06 2.52 12.36
CA MET A 130 -5.11 1.65 12.88
C MET A 130 -4.85 1.24 14.32
N ALA A 131 -5.83 0.59 14.93
CA ALA A 131 -5.68 -0.17 16.15
C ALA A 131 -6.23 -1.60 15.95
N VAL A 132 -5.62 -2.58 16.60
CA VAL A 132 -6.17 -3.93 16.73
C VAL A 132 -6.79 -4.02 18.12
N THR A 133 -8.10 -4.16 18.20
CA THR A 133 -8.84 -4.19 19.47
C THR A 133 -9.08 -5.62 19.96
N GLU A 134 -9.16 -6.58 19.02
CA GLU A 134 -9.20 -8.02 19.30
C GLU A 134 -8.29 -8.71 18.27
N ALA A 135 -7.36 -9.53 18.74
CA ALA A 135 -6.42 -10.27 17.89
C ALA A 135 -6.64 -11.78 18.03
N ASP A 136 -6.40 -12.52 16.94
CA ASP A 136 -6.55 -13.96 16.92
C ASP A 136 -5.38 -14.73 17.57
N ASP A 137 -5.59 -16.03 17.79
CA ASP A 137 -4.64 -16.98 18.37
C ASP A 137 -3.72 -17.64 17.32
N GLY A 138 -3.64 -17.07 16.11
CA GLY A 138 -2.75 -17.52 15.05
C GLY A 138 -1.27 -17.43 15.45
N THR A 139 -0.41 -18.22 14.80
CA THR A 139 1.02 -18.31 15.14
C THR A 139 1.73 -16.95 15.21
N PHE A 140 1.37 -16.02 14.32
CA PHE A 140 1.85 -14.64 14.31
C PHE A 140 0.74 -13.61 14.60
N GLY A 141 -0.49 -14.09 14.78
CA GLY A 141 -1.69 -13.27 14.96
C GLY A 141 -2.38 -12.88 13.64
N THR A 142 -3.22 -11.86 13.72
CA THR A 142 -4.07 -11.35 12.64
C THR A 142 -3.25 -10.67 11.56
N ALA A 143 -3.43 -11.08 10.30
CA ALA A 143 -2.85 -10.36 9.17
C ALA A 143 -3.65 -9.07 8.93
N ILE A 144 -2.97 -7.92 9.04
CA ILE A 144 -3.62 -6.59 8.97
C ILE A 144 -3.36 -5.86 7.64
N GLY A 145 -2.36 -6.29 6.88
CA GLY A 145 -2.02 -5.75 5.58
C GLY A 145 -1.11 -6.68 4.80
N GLN A 146 -1.21 -6.65 3.47
CA GLN A 146 -0.47 -7.54 2.59
C GLN A 146 -0.03 -6.84 1.31
N VAL A 147 1.09 -7.30 0.76
CA VAL A 147 1.52 -7.02 -0.62
C VAL A 147 1.43 -8.32 -1.40
N PHE A 148 0.74 -8.30 -2.53
CA PHE A 148 0.67 -9.42 -3.48
C PHE A 148 1.59 -9.14 -4.68
N ALA A 149 2.18 -10.20 -5.22
CA ALA A 149 2.89 -10.18 -6.49
C ALA A 149 2.64 -11.49 -7.24
N ARG A 150 2.32 -11.40 -8.54
CA ARG A 150 2.06 -12.57 -9.41
C ARG A 150 1.02 -13.53 -8.79
N SER A 151 -0.08 -12.96 -8.31
CA SER A 151 -1.21 -13.67 -7.67
C SER A 151 -0.93 -14.36 -6.33
N LYS A 152 0.24 -14.20 -5.71
CA LYS A 152 0.56 -14.75 -4.39
C LYS A 152 0.92 -13.64 -3.39
N PRO A 153 0.70 -13.84 -2.07
CA PRO A 153 1.25 -12.95 -1.07
C PRO A 153 2.77 -12.91 -1.21
N LEU A 154 3.31 -11.72 -1.41
CA LEU A 154 4.75 -11.43 -1.29
C LEU A 154 5.09 -11.17 0.17
N ALA A 155 4.29 -10.33 0.84
CA ALA A 155 4.51 -9.96 2.23
C ALA A 155 3.19 -9.82 2.98
N ALA A 156 3.22 -10.11 4.28
CA ALA A 156 2.11 -9.89 5.19
C ALA A 156 2.64 -9.37 6.52
N ILE A 157 1.99 -8.35 7.06
CA ILE A 157 2.23 -7.86 8.41
C ILE A 157 1.16 -8.41 9.35
N TYR A 158 1.59 -8.95 10.48
CA TYR A 158 0.75 -9.61 11.47
C TYR A 158 0.78 -8.87 12.80
N TYR A 159 -0.31 -8.99 13.57
CA TYR A 159 -0.45 -8.46 14.91
C TYR A 159 -1.01 -9.53 15.85
N SER A 160 -0.29 -9.85 16.93
CA SER A 160 -0.67 -10.89 17.89
C SER A 160 -1.43 -10.39 19.13
N GLN A 161 -2.05 -11.30 19.89
CA GLN A 161 -2.68 -11.01 21.19
C GLN A 161 -1.76 -10.35 22.22
N LYS A 162 -0.43 -10.53 22.09
CA LYS A 162 0.57 -9.89 22.97
C LYS A 162 1.01 -8.52 22.47
N GLY A 163 0.39 -8.01 21.39
CA GLY A 163 0.77 -6.76 20.76
C GLY A 163 2.03 -6.84 19.89
N ASN A 164 2.64 -8.02 19.73
CA ASN A 164 3.80 -8.17 18.86
C ASN A 164 3.36 -8.02 17.41
N MET A 165 4.10 -7.21 16.66
CA MET A 165 3.95 -7.04 15.23
C MET A 165 5.11 -7.69 14.50
N THR A 166 4.79 -8.52 13.50
CA THR A 166 5.78 -9.24 12.71
C THR A 166 5.49 -9.17 11.22
N VAL A 167 6.50 -9.45 10.40
CA VAL A 167 6.38 -9.51 8.94
C VAL A 167 6.86 -10.86 8.43
N ASP A 168 6.07 -11.46 7.53
CA ASP A 168 6.54 -12.52 6.63
C ASP A 168 6.90 -11.94 5.26
N VAL A 169 7.99 -12.43 4.65
CA VAL A 169 8.35 -12.17 3.25
C VAL A 169 8.57 -13.51 2.54
N LYS A 170 7.65 -13.86 1.64
CA LYS A 170 7.67 -15.12 0.86
C LYS A 170 8.82 -15.12 -0.17
N PRO A 171 9.16 -16.28 -0.77
CA PRO A 171 10.38 -16.45 -1.57
C PRO A 171 10.62 -15.56 -2.79
N GLY A 172 9.72 -14.65 -3.18
CA GLY A 172 9.91 -13.76 -4.35
C GLY A 172 11.30 -13.11 -4.46
N PRO A 173 11.59 -12.04 -3.70
CA PRO A 173 12.91 -11.40 -3.70
C PRO A 173 14.02 -12.30 -3.13
N LEU A 174 13.67 -13.38 -2.44
CA LEU A 174 14.60 -14.24 -1.72
C LEU A 174 14.95 -15.55 -2.47
N GLY A 175 14.47 -15.72 -3.70
CA GLY A 175 14.61 -16.95 -4.46
C GLY A 175 13.80 -18.11 -3.88
N HIS A 176 14.46 -18.95 -3.06
CA HIS A 176 13.83 -20.08 -2.36
C HIS A 176 13.63 -19.82 -0.86
N ASP A 177 14.27 -18.78 -0.31
CA ASP A 177 14.26 -18.48 1.13
C ASP A 177 12.99 -17.76 1.55
N HIS A 178 12.72 -17.72 2.86
CA HIS A 178 11.51 -17.13 3.42
C HIS A 178 11.83 -16.49 4.76
N ILE A 179 11.57 -15.19 4.90
CA ILE A 179 11.59 -14.52 6.20
C ILE A 179 10.24 -14.77 6.87
N ARG A 180 10.23 -15.45 8.02
CA ARG A 180 9.02 -15.73 8.80
C ARG A 180 9.05 -15.02 10.13
N GLY A 181 7.98 -14.30 10.45
CA GLY A 181 7.75 -13.70 11.76
C GLY A 181 8.82 -12.68 12.16
N PHE A 182 9.39 -11.92 11.21
CA PHE A 182 10.41 -10.92 11.53
C PHE A 182 9.81 -9.82 12.41
N PRO A 183 10.33 -9.58 13.63
CA PRO A 183 9.74 -8.60 14.54
C PRO A 183 9.97 -7.18 14.04
N VAL A 184 8.90 -6.38 14.01
CA VAL A 184 8.97 -4.97 13.58
C VAL A 184 8.58 -3.98 14.67
N ALA A 185 7.66 -4.35 15.55
CA ALA A 185 7.22 -3.51 16.67
C ALA A 185 6.51 -4.32 17.75
N GLN A 186 6.21 -3.67 18.88
CA GLN A 186 5.25 -4.15 19.86
C GLN A 186 4.36 -2.99 20.30
N VAL A 187 3.05 -3.13 20.11
CA VAL A 187 2.05 -2.11 20.43
C VAL A 187 0.94 -2.79 21.24
N PRO A 188 0.53 -2.28 22.40
CA PRO A 188 -0.58 -2.86 23.16
C PRO A 188 -1.91 -2.87 22.40
N LEU A 189 -2.77 -3.88 22.67
CA LEU A 189 -4.14 -3.94 22.11
C LEU A 189 -4.90 -2.63 22.35
N GLY A 190 -5.65 -2.21 21.33
CA GLY A 190 -6.43 -0.96 21.33
C GLY A 190 -5.61 0.32 21.16
N GLN A 191 -4.28 0.26 21.23
CA GLN A 191 -3.43 1.43 20.96
C GLN A 191 -3.25 1.61 19.45
N ARG A 192 -3.32 2.86 19.00
CA ARG A 192 -3.07 3.21 17.61
C ARG A 192 -1.60 3.11 17.26
N PHE A 193 -1.33 2.67 16.05
CA PHE A 193 -0.02 2.67 15.41
C PHE A 193 -0.20 2.95 13.92
N THR A 194 0.88 3.34 13.25
CA THR A 194 0.92 3.49 11.79
C THR A 194 1.86 2.47 11.20
N PHE A 195 1.41 1.69 10.22
CA PHE A 195 2.31 0.85 9.43
C PHE A 195 2.33 1.30 7.98
N ARG A 196 3.45 1.02 7.31
CA ARG A 196 3.64 1.29 5.89
C ARG A 196 4.11 0.04 5.17
N LEU A 197 3.45 -0.30 4.08
CA LEU A 197 3.90 -1.28 3.10
C LEU A 197 4.28 -0.54 1.82
N SER A 198 5.52 -0.69 1.37
CA SER A 198 5.99 -0.12 0.11
C SER A 198 6.60 -1.20 -0.75
N PHE A 199 6.21 -1.25 -2.03
CA PHE A 199 6.92 -2.04 -3.04
C PHE A 199 7.21 -1.14 -4.24
N SER A 200 8.23 -0.31 -4.03
CA SER A 200 8.64 0.77 -4.92
C SER A 200 10.06 0.55 -5.39
N ASP A 201 10.40 1.00 -6.60
CA ASP A 201 11.73 0.76 -7.19
C ASP A 201 12.15 -0.72 -7.12
N SER A 202 11.16 -1.60 -7.23
CA SER A 202 11.27 -3.05 -7.10
C SER A 202 11.89 -3.51 -5.78
N ILE A 203 11.80 -2.73 -4.70
CA ILE A 203 12.27 -3.10 -3.36
C ILE A 203 11.09 -3.04 -2.40
N LEU A 204 10.85 -4.15 -1.70
CA LEU A 204 9.84 -4.22 -0.63
C LEU A 204 10.42 -3.60 0.65
N ASN A 205 9.69 -2.68 1.25
CA ASN A 205 9.99 -2.08 2.55
C ASN A 205 8.75 -2.11 3.44
N VAL A 206 8.98 -2.23 4.75
CA VAL A 206 7.93 -2.20 5.77
C VAL A 206 8.39 -1.28 6.90
N ALA A 207 7.51 -0.39 7.37
CA ALA A 207 7.78 0.44 8.53
C ALA A 207 6.62 0.38 9.53
N VAL A 208 6.92 0.60 10.81
CA VAL A 208 5.93 0.83 11.86
C VAL A 208 6.34 2.07 12.65
N ASP A 209 5.40 2.99 12.85
CA ASP A 209 5.58 4.29 13.53
C ASP A 209 6.81 5.07 13.02
N GLY A 210 6.98 5.09 11.70
CA GLY A 210 8.09 5.77 11.01
C GLY A 210 9.44 5.04 11.06
N LYS A 211 9.53 3.89 11.74
CA LYS A 211 10.75 3.07 11.80
C LYS A 211 10.73 1.97 10.75
N GLU A 212 11.70 2.01 9.83
CA GLU A 212 11.91 0.95 8.84
C GLU A 212 12.34 -0.37 9.47
N ALA A 213 11.75 -1.46 9.00
CA ALA A 213 12.21 -2.82 9.28
C ALA A 213 13.48 -3.08 8.45
N PRO A 214 14.60 -3.49 9.07
CA PRO A 214 15.86 -3.72 8.37
C PRO A 214 15.87 -5.08 7.63
N LEU A 215 14.92 -5.28 6.71
CA LEU A 215 14.74 -6.53 5.96
C LEU A 215 15.85 -6.79 4.94
N ASN A 216 16.55 -5.73 4.48
CA ASN A 216 17.68 -5.80 3.54
C ASN A 216 17.38 -6.67 2.29
N LEU A 217 16.22 -6.45 1.67
CA LEU A 217 15.77 -7.26 0.53
C LEU A 217 16.41 -6.79 -0.78
N PRO A 218 16.78 -7.72 -1.68
CA PRO A 218 17.28 -7.36 -3.00
C PRO A 218 16.16 -6.78 -3.87
N ARG A 219 16.58 -6.08 -4.92
CA ARG A 219 15.66 -5.59 -5.95
C ARG A 219 15.01 -6.78 -6.68
N TRP A 220 13.69 -6.79 -6.75
CA TRP A 220 12.89 -7.84 -7.37
C TRP A 220 11.74 -7.26 -8.21
N PRO A 221 11.90 -7.16 -9.54
CA PRO A 221 10.87 -6.66 -10.43
C PRO A 221 9.64 -7.58 -10.52
N ALA A 222 8.45 -6.98 -10.45
CA ALA A 222 7.17 -7.64 -10.64
C ALA A 222 6.15 -6.67 -11.25
N ASP A 223 5.33 -7.14 -12.19
CA ASP A 223 4.42 -6.28 -12.97
C ASP A 223 2.93 -6.53 -12.67
N GLU A 224 2.64 -7.39 -11.69
CA GLU A 224 1.29 -7.73 -11.27
C GLU A 224 1.21 -7.72 -9.74
N CYS A 225 1.19 -6.50 -9.18
CA CYS A 225 1.15 -6.29 -7.75
C CYS A 225 -0.15 -5.60 -7.31
N SER A 226 -0.51 -5.82 -6.04
CA SER A 226 -1.65 -5.19 -5.38
C SER A 226 -1.49 -5.22 -3.87
N PHE A 227 -2.13 -4.30 -3.17
CA PHE A 227 -2.24 -4.30 -1.72
C PHE A 227 -3.52 -4.99 -1.24
N LYS A 228 -3.47 -5.45 0.00
CA LYS A 228 -4.66 -5.75 0.82
C LYS A 228 -4.54 -5.07 2.17
N LEU A 229 -5.68 -4.68 2.72
CA LEU A 229 -5.79 -3.99 4.00
C LEU A 229 -7.02 -4.49 4.73
N GLY A 230 -6.90 -4.87 5.99
CA GLY A 230 -8.07 -5.12 6.83
C GLY A 230 -7.80 -6.16 7.88
N ASN A 231 -8.66 -7.17 7.93
CA ASN A 231 -8.60 -8.22 8.92
C ASN A 231 -8.67 -9.60 8.25
N TYR A 232 -7.52 -10.27 8.20
CA TYR A 232 -7.41 -11.66 7.80
C TYR A 232 -7.03 -12.51 9.01
N ASN A 233 -8.04 -12.97 9.75
CA ASN A 233 -7.91 -13.75 10.97
C ASN A 233 -7.13 -15.05 10.69
N GLN A 234 -6.04 -15.32 11.39
CA GLN A 234 -5.20 -16.53 11.23
C GLN A 234 -5.44 -17.56 12.34
N GLY A 235 -6.49 -17.36 13.12
CA GLY A 235 -6.80 -18.12 14.32
C GLY A 235 -7.10 -19.58 14.05
N ARG A 236 -6.85 -20.37 15.09
CA ARG A 236 -7.16 -21.81 15.18
C ARG A 236 -8.44 -22.02 15.98
N SER A 237 -8.72 -21.15 16.95
CA SER A 237 -9.98 -21.09 17.68
C SER A 237 -11.10 -20.46 16.83
N GLY A 238 -12.34 -20.49 17.34
CA GLY A 238 -13.48 -19.78 16.76
C GLY A 238 -13.49 -18.28 17.09
N ASP A 239 -12.50 -17.77 17.81
CA ASP A 239 -12.48 -16.40 18.30
C ASP A 239 -12.37 -15.40 17.14
N GLN A 240 -13.19 -14.37 17.19
CA GLN A 240 -13.12 -13.27 16.24
C GLN A 240 -11.87 -12.42 16.48
N SER A 241 -11.49 -11.68 15.46
CA SER A 241 -10.55 -10.56 15.55
C SER A 241 -11.23 -9.30 15.05
N VAL A 242 -10.80 -8.15 15.56
CA VAL A 242 -11.38 -6.84 15.25
C VAL A 242 -10.27 -5.82 15.07
N VAL A 243 -10.34 -5.10 13.94
CA VAL A 243 -9.44 -3.99 13.64
C VAL A 243 -10.20 -2.71 13.34
N GLN A 244 -9.62 -1.58 13.71
CA GLN A 244 -10.21 -0.25 13.51
C GLN A 244 -9.22 0.65 12.77
N VAL A 245 -9.53 0.99 11.52
CA VAL A 245 -8.73 1.88 10.68
C VAL A 245 -9.15 3.33 10.94
N ALA A 246 -8.17 4.17 11.25
CA ALA A 246 -8.37 5.60 11.50
C ALA A 246 -8.13 6.44 10.26
N GLU A 247 -7.10 6.11 9.49
CA GLU A 247 -6.79 6.71 8.20
C GLU A 247 -5.95 5.72 7.38
N PHE A 248 -5.99 5.87 6.06
CA PHE A 248 -4.99 5.26 5.19
C PHE A 248 -4.75 6.13 3.96
N THR A 249 -3.57 6.00 3.37
CA THR A 249 -3.24 6.60 2.08
C THR A 249 -2.74 5.53 1.13
N LEU A 250 -3.17 5.62 -0.13
CA LEU A 250 -2.71 4.79 -1.22
C LEU A 250 -2.04 5.69 -2.26
N LYS A 251 -0.77 5.45 -2.55
CA LYS A 251 0.00 6.25 -3.50
C LYS A 251 0.60 5.37 -4.59
N HIS A 252 0.28 5.72 -5.83
CA HIS A 252 0.92 5.19 -7.02
C HIS A 252 1.56 6.29 -7.85
N ALA A 253 2.75 6.04 -8.39
CA ALA A 253 3.35 6.84 -9.45
C ALA A 253 4.16 5.93 -10.38
N SER A 254 4.01 6.11 -11.69
CA SER A 254 4.82 5.36 -12.67
C SER A 254 6.30 5.70 -12.52
N ALA A 255 7.17 4.74 -12.83
CA ALA A 255 8.60 5.02 -12.96
C ALA A 255 8.81 6.15 -13.99
N ALA A 256 9.68 7.10 -13.68
CA ALA A 256 10.05 8.13 -14.65
C ALA A 256 10.61 7.42 -15.90
N SER A 257 9.92 7.53 -17.04
CA SER A 257 10.45 7.00 -18.30
C SER A 257 11.76 7.73 -18.55
N GLY A 258 12.88 6.99 -18.65
CA GLY A 258 14.17 7.53 -19.05
C GLY A 258 14.16 7.98 -20.52
N ARG A 259 13.37 9.00 -20.86
CA ARG A 259 13.53 9.75 -22.11
C ARG A 259 14.62 10.79 -21.89
N GLY A 260 15.87 10.35 -22.05
CA GLY A 260 17.04 11.21 -21.88
C GLY A 260 18.38 10.57 -22.20
N ARG A 261 18.43 9.53 -23.04
CA ARG A 261 19.71 8.99 -23.55
C ARG A 261 19.82 8.79 -25.06
N ASP A 262 18.80 9.17 -25.83
CA ASP A 262 18.88 9.23 -27.29
C ASP A 262 18.48 10.61 -27.80
N SER A 263 19.46 11.52 -27.85
CA SER A 263 19.48 12.69 -28.76
C SER A 263 20.84 13.40 -28.64
N LEU A 264 21.91 12.68 -28.97
CA LEU A 264 23.20 13.27 -29.33
C LEU A 264 23.63 12.87 -30.76
N LEU A 265 22.64 12.65 -31.63
CA LEU A 265 22.78 12.49 -33.08
C LEU A 265 21.58 13.17 -33.74
N GLY A 266 21.66 14.50 -33.84
CA GLY A 266 20.58 15.32 -34.39
C GLY A 266 20.88 16.81 -34.43
N MET A 267 22.15 17.21 -34.58
CA MET A 267 22.54 18.57 -34.97
C MET A 267 23.76 18.51 -35.89
N LEU A 268 23.56 17.99 -37.10
CA LEU A 268 24.40 18.28 -38.26
C LEU A 268 23.47 18.62 -39.41
N GLY A 269 23.08 19.89 -39.46
CA GLY A 269 22.19 20.46 -40.47
C GLY A 269 22.36 21.98 -40.52
N GLY A 270 23.56 22.43 -40.91
CA GLY A 270 23.87 23.83 -41.19
C GLY A 270 24.77 23.90 -42.43
N PRO A 271 24.58 24.90 -43.32
CA PRO A 271 25.14 24.87 -44.67
C PRO A 271 26.66 25.02 -44.70
N LEU A 272 27.28 24.27 -45.62
CA LEU A 272 28.68 24.35 -46.01
C LEU A 272 29.04 25.77 -46.47
N ALA A 273 29.87 26.45 -45.68
CA ALA A 273 30.59 27.64 -46.15
C ALA A 273 31.74 27.17 -47.06
N VAL A 274 31.61 27.47 -48.36
CA VAL A 274 32.64 27.29 -49.37
C VAL A 274 33.70 28.38 -49.14
N PHE A 275 34.90 28.00 -48.70
CA PHE A 275 36.07 28.87 -48.75
C PHE A 275 36.74 28.71 -50.12
N SER A 276 36.58 29.71 -50.99
CA SER A 276 37.41 29.87 -52.19
C SER A 276 38.75 30.48 -51.79
N PHE A 277 39.85 29.75 -52.04
CA PHE A 277 41.19 30.33 -52.08
C PHE A 277 41.41 30.98 -53.45
N SER A 278 41.60 32.29 -53.46
CA SER A 278 42.14 33.03 -54.62
C SER A 278 43.65 33.13 -54.44
N LEU A 279 44.41 32.52 -55.35
CA LEU A 279 45.81 32.86 -55.57
C LEU A 279 45.86 34.12 -56.44
N ALA A 280 46.48 35.17 -55.92
CA ALA A 280 47.00 36.28 -56.71
C ALA A 280 48.49 36.45 -56.41
N SER A 281 49.29 36.19 -57.44
CA SER A 281 50.72 36.42 -57.51
C SER A 281 51.07 37.90 -57.35
N TYR A 282 52.17 38.20 -56.68
CA TYR A 282 52.98 39.38 -56.95
C TYR A 282 54.46 39.00 -56.84
N MET A 283 55.15 39.20 -57.97
CA MET A 283 56.59 39.38 -58.24
C MET A 283 57.63 38.60 -57.44
#